data_AF-A0A377ZSR3-F1
#
_entry.id   AF-A0A377ZSR3-F1
#
_cell.length_a   1.000
_cell.length_b   1.000
_cell.length_c   1.000
_cell.angle_alpha   90.00
_cell.angle_beta   90.00
_cell.angle_gamma   90.00
#
_symmetry.space_group_name_H-M   'P 1'
#
loop_
_entity.id
_entity.type
_entity.pdbx_description
1 polymer ?
#
loop_
_entity_poly.entity_id
_entity_poly.type
_entity_poly.pdbx_seq_one_letter_code
_entity_poly.pdbx_strand_id
1 'polypeptide(L)'
;MGEKHGISSVGLFLGDGDSVKVTQLDAELGHVGLAQPGSPTLINTLLAGGYLPVVSSIGVTDEGQLMNVNADQAATALAATLGRI
;
A
#
# COMPACT_ATOMS: atom_id res chain seq x y z
N MET A 1 -5.30 -14.11 9.10
CA MET A 1 -6.42 -13.54 9.91
C MET A 1 -7.77 -13.68 9.21
N GLY A 2 -7.87 -13.50 7.88
CA GLY A 2 -9.14 -13.66 7.14
C GLY A 2 -9.71 -15.09 7.11
N GLU A 3 -8.87 -16.10 6.88
CA GLU A 3 -9.32 -17.51 6.78
C GLU A 3 -10.04 -18.01 8.05
N LYS A 4 -9.64 -17.53 9.23
CA LYS A 4 -10.28 -17.89 10.50
C LYS A 4 -11.73 -17.40 10.63
N HIS A 5 -12.14 -16.45 9.78
CA HIS A 5 -13.48 -15.85 9.78
C HIS A 5 -14.22 -16.06 8.45
N GLY A 6 -13.71 -16.94 7.57
CA GLY A 6 -14.31 -17.17 6.24
C GLY A 6 -14.15 -16.00 5.27
N ILE A 7 -13.18 -15.09 5.53
CA ILE A 7 -12.90 -13.95 4.66
C ILE A 7 -11.75 -14.31 3.72
N SER A 8 -11.99 -14.18 2.42
CA SER A 8 -10.99 -14.33 1.36
C SER A 8 -10.03 -13.13 1.33
N SER A 9 -9.09 -13.08 2.27
CA SER A 9 -8.12 -11.98 2.38
C SER A 9 -6.89 -12.21 1.50
N VAL A 10 -6.38 -11.14 0.88
CA VAL A 10 -5.11 -11.16 0.13
C VAL A 10 -4.13 -10.19 0.78
N GLY A 11 -2.95 -10.67 1.16
CA GLY A 11 -1.89 -9.84 1.74
C GLY A 11 -1.10 -9.13 0.65
N LEU A 12 -0.90 -7.82 0.83
CA LEU A 12 -0.16 -6.95 -0.09
C LEU A 12 0.78 -6.02 0.69
N PHE A 13 1.70 -5.37 -0.02
CA PHE A 13 2.41 -4.17 0.44
C PHE A 13 2.14 -3.00 -0.50
N LEU A 14 2.58 -1.79 -0.14
CA LEU A 14 2.24 -0.56 -0.86
C LEU A 14 2.65 -0.57 -2.35
N GLY A 15 3.74 -1.26 -2.66
CA GLY A 15 4.27 -1.34 -4.03
C GLY A 15 3.54 -2.32 -4.95
N ASP A 16 2.69 -3.20 -4.43
CA ASP A 16 1.99 -4.16 -5.27
C ASP A 16 1.06 -3.44 -6.26
N GLY A 17 1.27 -3.66 -7.55
CA GLY A 17 0.48 -3.04 -8.62
C GLY A 17 0.58 -1.51 -8.65
N ASP A 18 1.68 -0.95 -8.14
CA ASP A 18 1.90 0.49 -7.96
C ASP A 18 0.78 1.17 -7.15
N SER A 19 0.18 0.45 -6.19
CA SER A 19 -0.99 0.93 -5.43
C SER A 19 -0.71 2.22 -4.67
N VAL A 20 0.48 2.36 -4.13
CA VAL A 20 1.00 3.58 -3.50
C VAL A 20 2.46 3.72 -3.90
N LYS A 21 2.83 4.90 -4.42
CA LYS A 21 4.22 5.23 -4.73
C LYS A 21 4.94 5.65 -3.47
N VAL A 22 6.20 5.25 -3.34
CA VAL A 22 7.01 5.59 -2.18
C VAL A 22 8.36 6.17 -2.61
N THR A 23 8.69 7.33 -2.06
CA THR A 23 10.02 7.95 -2.19
C THR A 23 10.69 8.00 -0.84
N GLN A 24 12.02 8.15 -0.79
CA GLN A 24 12.69 8.42 0.48
C GLN A 24 12.21 9.75 1.06
N LEU A 25 11.82 9.73 2.35
CA LEU A 25 11.38 10.93 3.05
C LEU A 25 12.58 11.81 3.41
N ASP A 26 13.62 11.20 3.99
CA ASP A 26 14.85 11.86 4.42
C ASP A 26 15.99 10.84 4.45
N ALA A 27 17.17 11.24 3.98
CA ALA A 27 18.37 10.41 4.02
C ALA A 27 18.85 10.15 5.46
N GLU A 28 18.66 11.10 6.37
CA GLU A 28 19.06 10.96 7.78
C GLU A 28 18.19 9.95 8.54
N LEU A 29 16.95 9.77 8.10
CA LEU A 29 16.03 8.78 8.66
C LEU A 29 16.27 7.36 8.12
N GLY A 30 17.17 7.19 7.14
CA GLY A 30 17.46 5.91 6.50
C GLY A 30 16.29 5.41 5.65
N HIS A 31 15.79 4.20 5.93
CA HIS A 31 14.74 3.54 5.17
C HIS A 31 13.32 3.99 5.56
N VAL A 32 13.09 5.30 5.63
CA VAL A 32 11.77 5.89 5.90
C VAL A 32 11.22 6.51 4.63
N GLY A 33 10.02 6.08 4.25
CA GLY A 33 9.37 6.45 3.00
C GLY A 33 8.26 7.48 3.16
N LEU A 34 8.08 8.30 2.13
CA LEU A 34 6.94 9.17 1.93
C LEU A 34 5.97 8.51 0.95
N ALA A 35 4.73 8.27 1.39
CA ALA A 35 3.70 7.68 0.52
C ALA A 35 2.97 8.73 -0.33
N GLN A 36 2.71 8.36 -1.58
CA GLN A 36 2.00 9.17 -2.57
C GLN A 36 0.96 8.32 -3.31
N PRO A 37 -0.15 8.92 -3.79
CA PRO A 37 -1.15 8.19 -4.55
C PRO A 37 -0.55 7.50 -5.79
N GLY A 38 -1.01 6.29 -6.05
CA GLY A 38 -0.56 5.43 -7.14
C GLY A 38 -1.71 4.99 -8.04
N SER A 39 -1.77 3.70 -8.34
CA SER A 39 -2.73 3.07 -9.24
C SER A 39 -3.81 2.30 -8.46
N PRO A 40 -5.10 2.56 -8.66
CA PRO A 40 -6.16 1.84 -7.95
C PRO A 40 -6.46 0.46 -8.55
N THR A 41 -5.87 0.13 -9.72
CA THR A 41 -6.28 -1.01 -10.56
C THR A 41 -6.26 -2.32 -9.81
N LEU A 42 -5.13 -2.69 -9.18
CA LEU A 42 -5.00 -3.97 -8.48
C LEU A 42 -6.01 -4.10 -7.34
N ILE A 43 -6.09 -3.07 -6.49
CA ILE A 43 -6.98 -3.06 -5.33
C ILE A 43 -8.44 -3.16 -5.77
N ASN A 44 -8.85 -2.40 -6.80
CA ASN A 44 -10.19 -2.46 -7.35
C ASN A 44 -10.51 -3.83 -7.96
N THR A 45 -9.56 -4.46 -8.66
CA THR A 45 -9.73 -5.81 -9.19
C THR A 45 -9.97 -6.83 -8.07
N LEU A 46 -9.18 -6.77 -6.99
CA LEU A 46 -9.35 -7.67 -5.84
C LEU A 46 -10.70 -7.45 -5.15
N LEU A 47 -11.08 -6.19 -4.91
CA LEU A 47 -12.37 -5.85 -4.32
C LEU A 47 -13.54 -6.31 -5.20
N ALA A 48 -13.46 -6.12 -6.53
CA ALA A 48 -14.47 -6.59 -7.47
C ALA A 48 -14.55 -8.12 -7.53
N GLY A 49 -13.44 -8.82 -7.28
CA GLY A 49 -13.38 -10.28 -7.15
C GLY A 49 -13.88 -10.83 -5.81
N GLY A 50 -14.34 -9.97 -4.89
CA GLY A 50 -14.82 -10.39 -3.56
C GLY A 50 -13.70 -10.70 -2.56
N TYR A 51 -12.46 -10.27 -2.85
CA TYR A 51 -11.35 -10.39 -1.91
C TYR A 51 -11.29 -9.18 -0.97
N LEU A 52 -10.73 -9.39 0.22
CA LEU A 52 -10.36 -8.34 1.16
C LEU A 52 -8.85 -8.08 1.08
N PRO A 53 -8.39 -6.99 0.44
CA PRO A 53 -6.99 -6.60 0.46
C PRO A 53 -6.55 -6.21 1.87
N VAL A 54 -5.43 -6.76 2.33
CA VAL A 54 -4.77 -6.42 3.59
C VAL A 54 -3.39 -5.88 3.25
N VAL A 55 -3.21 -4.57 3.36
CA VAL A 55 -2.00 -3.88 2.90
C VAL A 55 -1.10 -3.54 4.09
N SER A 56 0.16 -3.97 4.03
CA SER A 56 1.20 -3.57 4.99
C SER A 56 1.78 -2.18 4.67
N SER A 57 2.28 -1.46 5.67
CA SER A 57 2.85 -0.11 5.50
C SER A 57 4.31 -0.11 5.04
N ILE A 58 4.71 -1.12 4.26
CA ILE A 58 6.01 -1.20 3.59
C ILE A 58 5.79 -0.83 2.14
N GLY A 59 6.67 -0.01 1.58
CA GLY A 59 6.70 0.28 0.15
C GLY A 59 8.07 0.07 -0.45
N VAL A 60 8.16 0.36 -1.74
CA VAL A 60 9.40 0.26 -2.51
C VAL A 60 9.57 1.53 -3.34
N THR A 61 10.80 2.03 -3.43
CA THR A 61 11.14 3.13 -4.34
C THR A 61 11.34 2.63 -5.77
N ASP A 62 11.40 3.54 -6.74
CA ASP A 62 11.66 3.19 -8.16
C ASP A 62 13.03 2.49 -8.33
N GLU A 63 13.97 2.73 -7.41
CA GLU A 63 15.30 2.09 -7.35
C GLU A 63 15.27 0.71 -6.65
N GLY A 64 14.09 0.21 -6.27
CA GLY A 64 13.93 -1.10 -5.63
C GLY A 64 14.28 -1.12 -4.14
N GLN A 65 14.38 0.03 -3.47
CA GLN A 65 14.67 0.08 -2.03
C GLN A 65 13.41 -0.05 -1.20
N LEU A 66 13.40 -0.97 -0.24
CA LEU A 66 12.29 -1.11 0.70
C LEU A 66 12.30 0.03 1.72
N MET A 67 11.13 0.61 1.94
CA MET A 67 10.93 1.75 2.83
C MET A 67 9.81 1.48 3.82
N ASN A 68 10.06 1.81 5.08
CA ASN A 68 9.04 1.83 6.11
C ASN A 68 8.26 3.15 6.04
N VAL A 69 6.94 3.07 5.90
CA VAL A 69 6.06 4.23 5.83
C VAL A 69 5.20 4.27 7.08
N ASN A 70 4.92 5.47 7.59
CA ASN A 70 3.92 5.65 8.63
C ASN A 70 2.56 5.09 8.16
N ALA A 71 1.90 4.26 8.97
CA ALA A 71 0.69 3.55 8.57
C ALA A 71 -0.50 4.48 8.25
N ASP A 72 -0.65 5.60 8.97
CA ASP A 72 -1.72 6.58 8.72
C ASP A 72 -1.48 7.33 7.40
N GLN A 73 -0.23 7.69 7.12
CA GLN A 73 0.15 8.28 5.83
C GLN A 73 -0.08 7.29 4.67
N ALA A 74 0.31 6.03 4.87
CA ALA A 74 0.08 4.97 3.89
C ALA A 74 -1.42 4.77 3.60
N ALA A 75 -2.25 4.72 4.65
CA ALA A 75 -3.70 4.61 4.52
C ALA A 75 -4.31 5.82 3.81
N THR A 76 -3.84 7.02 4.12
CA THR A 76 -4.28 8.27 3.47
C THR A 76 -3.92 8.28 1.99
N ALA A 77 -2.70 7.91 1.63
CA ALA A 77 -2.27 7.80 0.24
C ALA A 77 -3.07 6.73 -0.52
N LEU A 78 -3.34 5.59 0.11
CA LEU A 78 -4.18 4.54 -0.49
C LEU A 78 -5.63 4.99 -0.66
N ALA A 79 -6.21 5.70 0.31
CA ALA A 79 -7.54 6.28 0.21
C ALA A 79 -7.61 7.29 -0.95
N ALA A 80 -6.59 8.12 -1.09
CA ALA A 80 -6.45 9.04 -2.22
C ALA A 80 -6.32 8.32 -3.56
N THR A 81 -5.52 7.24 -3.66
CA THR A 81 -5.44 6.38 -4.85
C THR A 81 -6.82 5.87 -5.26
N LEU A 82 -7.65 5.47 -4.28
CA LEU A 82 -8.98 4.93 -4.50
C LEU A 82 -10.08 5.99 -4.69
N GLY A 83 -9.75 7.28 -4.57
CA GLY A 83 -10.72 8.38 -4.65
C GLY A 83 -11.70 8.44 -3.45
N ARG A 84 -11.23 8.13 -2.23
CA ARG A 84 -12.05 8.07 -1.00
C ARG A 84 -11.55 8.98 0.13
N ILE A 85 -11.30 10.26 -0.17
CA ILE A 85 -10.87 11.27 0.81
C ILE A 85 -12.08 11.94 1.47
#